data_AF-A0A815KUS6-F1
#
_entry.id   AF-A0A815KUS6-F1
#
_cell.length_a   1.000
_cell.length_b   1.000
_cell.length_c   1.000
_cell.angle_alpha   90.00
_cell.angle_beta   90.00
_cell.angle_gamma   90.00
#
_symmetry.space_group_name_H-M   'P 1'
#
loop_
_entity.id
_entity.type
_entity.pdbx_description
1 polymer ?
#
loop_
_entity_poly.entity_id
_entity_poly.type
_entity_poly.pdbx_seq_one_letter_code
_entity_poly.pdbx_strand_id
1 'polypeptide(L)'
;MKSFNNQHLAKYWFLYGVLILIILALIYPELGSNEGPLKPDITVKYGGIIIIFLINGCSIRSGAIAIFNSAVGSLLGTIITPVLLYMMVGY
;
A
#
# COMPACT_ATOMS: atom_id res chain seq x y z
N MET A 1 -21.70 15.20 -25.29
CA MET A 1 -21.77 14.10 -24.31
C MET A 1 -20.49 13.26 -24.36
N LYS A 2 -19.53 13.43 -23.43
CA LYS A 2 -18.41 12.48 -23.16
C LYS A 2 -17.51 12.87 -21.95
N SER A 3 -18.08 13.44 -20.88
CA SER A 3 -17.30 13.83 -19.67
C SER A 3 -17.79 13.16 -18.37
N PHE A 4 -18.45 12.00 -18.48
CA PHE A 4 -18.97 11.26 -17.32
C PHE A 4 -18.12 10.02 -16.97
N ASN A 5 -17.33 9.48 -17.91
CA ASN A 5 -16.60 8.22 -17.71
C ASN A 5 -15.25 8.40 -16.96
N ASN A 6 -14.58 9.53 -17.16
CA ASN A 6 -13.25 9.76 -16.57
C ASN A 6 -13.29 9.95 -15.05
N GLN A 7 -14.43 10.38 -14.49
CA GLN A 7 -14.56 10.60 -13.05
C GLN A 7 -14.64 9.28 -12.27
N HIS A 8 -15.30 8.27 -12.85
CA HIS A 8 -15.33 6.92 -12.28
C HIS A 8 -13.95 6.26 -12.35
N LEU A 9 -13.28 6.38 -13.50
CA LEU A 9 -11.92 5.87 -13.69
C LEU A 9 -10.90 6.57 -12.78
N ALA A 10 -11.00 7.88 -12.57
CA ALA A 10 -10.13 8.60 -11.64
C ALA A 10 -10.38 8.20 -10.17
N LYS A 11 -11.64 7.96 -9.79
CA LYS A 11 -12.00 7.57 -8.42
C LYS A 11 -11.48 6.17 -8.05
N TYR A 12 -11.54 5.23 -8.99
CA TYR A 12 -11.13 3.84 -8.77
C TYR A 12 -9.83 3.48 -9.49
N TRP A 13 -9.08 4.47 -9.96
CA TRP A 13 -7.84 4.31 -10.71
C TRP A 13 -6.86 3.36 -10.00
N PHE A 14 -6.74 3.52 -8.68
CA PHE A 14 -5.85 2.70 -7.87
C PHE A 14 -6.32 1.24 -7.82
N LEU A 15 -7.62 1.03 -7.63
CA LEU A 15 -8.20 -0.32 -7.57
C LEU A 15 -8.07 -1.05 -8.90
N TYR A 16 -8.38 -0.38 -10.02
CA TYR A 16 -8.19 -0.95 -11.35
C TYR A 16 -6.71 -1.22 -11.64
N GLY A 17 -5.81 -0.31 -11.25
CA GLY A 17 -4.37 -0.51 -11.39
C GLY A 17 -3.87 -1.75 -10.63
N VAL A 18 -4.26 -1.91 -9.37
CA VAL A 18 -3.90 -3.10 -8.57
C VAL A 18 -4.49 -4.37 -9.17
N LEU A 19 -5.75 -4.36 -9.60
CA LEU A 19 -6.40 -5.51 -10.22
C LEU A 19 -5.65 -5.98 -11.48
N ILE A 20 -5.26 -5.03 -12.34
CA ILE A 20 -4.47 -5.31 -13.55
C ILE A 20 -3.10 -5.90 -13.18
N LEU A 21 -2.43 -5.34 -12.17
CA LEU A 21 -1.14 -5.87 -11.70
C LEU A 21 -1.25 -7.30 -11.15
N ILE A 22 -2.34 -7.62 -10.44
CA ILE A 22 -2.60 -8.98 -9.95
C ILE A 22 -2.77 -9.95 -11.13
N ILE A 23 -3.56 -9.59 -12.14
CA ILE A 23 -3.76 -10.42 -13.33
C ILE A 23 -2.42 -10.62 -14.06
N LEU A 24 -1.61 -9.57 -14.19
CA LEU A 24 -0.29 -9.68 -14.84
C LEU A 24 0.67 -10.57 -14.05
N ALA A 25 0.65 -10.49 -12.71
CA ALA A 25 1.43 -11.37 -11.84
C ALA A 25 0.97 -12.83 -11.93
N LEU A 26 -0.32 -13.08 -12.17
CA LEU A 26 -0.84 -14.44 -12.42
C LEU A 26 -0.36 -15.00 -13.76
N ILE A 27 -0.25 -14.18 -14.81
CA ILE A 27 0.21 -14.61 -16.14
C ILE A 27 1.74 -14.81 -16.16
N TYR A 28 2.49 -13.93 -15.49
CA TYR A 28 3.95 -13.96 -15.43
C TYR A 28 4.47 -14.03 -14.00
N PRO A 29 4.28 -15.16 -13.30
CA PRO A 29 4.69 -15.30 -11.89
C PRO A 29 6.22 -15.26 -11.72
N GLU A 30 6.98 -15.65 -12.73
CA GLU A 30 8.45 -15.63 -12.70
C GLU A 30 9.03 -14.24 -12.45
N LEU A 31 8.33 -13.19 -12.90
CA LEU A 31 8.73 -11.81 -12.66
C LEU A 31 8.84 -11.52 -11.16
N GLY A 32 7.89 -12.00 -10.35
CA GLY A 32 7.85 -11.79 -8.90
C GLY A 32 8.53 -12.87 -8.07
N SER A 33 9.22 -13.84 -8.69
CA SER A 33 9.98 -14.88 -7.97
C SER A 33 11.28 -14.32 -7.39
N ASN A 34 11.79 -14.93 -6.31
CA ASN A 34 13.04 -14.52 -5.66
C ASN A 34 14.26 -14.57 -6.60
N GLU A 35 14.26 -15.51 -7.55
CA GLU A 35 15.28 -15.65 -8.60
C GLU A 35 14.89 -14.97 -9.93
N GLY A 36 13.70 -14.36 -9.96
CA GLY A 36 13.17 -13.65 -11.11
C GLY A 36 13.89 -12.33 -11.39
N PRO A 37 13.66 -11.73 -12.56
CA PRO A 37 14.33 -10.50 -12.97
C PRO A 37 14.06 -9.30 -12.06
N LEU A 38 12.90 -9.24 -11.39
CA LEU A 38 12.63 -8.13 -10.45
C LEU A 38 13.37 -8.28 -9.12
N LYS A 39 13.86 -9.47 -8.76
CA LYS A 39 14.50 -9.75 -7.45
C LYS A 39 13.77 -9.02 -6.30
N PRO A 40 12.57 -9.49 -5.92
CA PRO A 40 11.72 -8.83 -4.92
C PRO A 40 12.46 -8.53 -3.60
N ASP A 41 13.44 -9.38 -3.26
CA ASP A 41 14.32 -9.20 -2.11
C ASP A 41 15.05 -7.86 -2.09
N ILE A 42 15.42 -7.32 -3.24
CA ILE A 42 16.10 -6.02 -3.33
C ILE A 42 15.10 -4.93 -3.69
N THR A 43 14.32 -5.16 -4.75
CA THR A 43 13.45 -4.14 -5.34
C THR A 43 12.28 -3.80 -4.43
N VAL A 44 11.60 -4.79 -3.84
CA VAL A 44 10.45 -4.51 -2.96
C VAL A 44 10.93 -4.05 -1.59
N LYS A 45 11.90 -4.78 -0.99
CA LYS A 45 12.35 -4.50 0.39
C LYS A 45 13.12 -3.19 0.53
N TYR A 46 13.93 -2.81 -0.45
CA TYR A 46 14.70 -1.56 -0.38
C TYR A 46 14.13 -0.51 -1.33
N GLY A 47 14.04 -0.81 -2.62
CA GLY A 47 13.61 0.18 -3.62
C GLY A 47 12.20 0.73 -3.35
N GLY A 48 11.22 -0.17 -3.27
CA GLY A 48 9.81 0.17 -3.05
C GLY A 48 9.60 0.87 -1.70
N ILE A 49 10.19 0.35 -0.63
CA ILE A 49 10.10 0.95 0.71
C ILE A 49 10.66 2.38 0.69
N ILE A 50 11.86 2.60 0.16
CA ILE A 50 12.47 3.94 0.11
C ILE A 50 11.59 4.92 -0.64
N ILE A 51 11.08 4.54 -1.81
CA ILE A 51 10.23 5.41 -2.64
C ILE A 51 8.93 5.75 -1.91
N ILE A 52 8.27 4.75 -1.30
CA ILE A 52 7.01 4.96 -0.58
C ILE A 52 7.24 5.88 0.62
N PHE A 53 8.26 5.64 1.44
CA PHE A 53 8.57 6.49 2.59
C PHE A 53 8.95 7.91 2.18
N LEU A 54 9.69 8.07 1.08
CA LEU A 54 10.07 9.38 0.56
C LEU A 54 8.85 10.17 0.06
N ILE A 55 7.96 9.54 -0.71
CA ILE A 55 6.72 10.18 -1.19
C ILE A 55 5.82 10.57 -0.02
N ASN A 56 5.62 9.66 0.94
CA ASN A 56 4.81 9.95 2.12
C ASN A 56 5.42 11.05 2.98
N GLY A 57 6.74 11.03 3.18
CA GLY A 57 7.46 12.05 3.95
C GLY A 57 7.40 13.43 3.31
N CYS A 58 7.57 13.53 1.99
CA CYS A 58 7.45 14.77 1.24
C CYS A 58 6.01 15.32 1.22
N SER A 59 5.01 14.43 1.33
CA SER A 59 3.59 14.80 1.32
C SER A 59 3.04 15.28 2.68
N ILE A 60 3.84 15.29 3.76
CA ILE A 60 3.35 15.66 5.10
C ILE A 60 3.05 17.17 5.16
N ARG A 61 1.81 17.52 5.50
CA ARG A 61 1.41 18.90 5.86
C ARG A 61 1.38 19.05 7.39
N SER A 62 2.24 19.92 7.92
CA SER A 62 2.50 20.04 9.35
C SER A 62 1.44 20.85 10.11
N GLY A 63 0.43 20.17 10.65
CA GLY A 63 -0.48 20.73 11.64
C GLY A 63 -0.45 19.92 12.93
N ALA A 64 -0.04 20.52 14.06
CA ALA A 64 0.19 19.80 15.32
C ALA A 64 -1.02 18.97 15.78
N ILE A 65 -2.24 19.50 15.66
CA ILE A 65 -3.48 18.83 16.05
C ILE A 65 -3.81 17.64 15.12
N ALA A 66 -3.63 17.82 13.81
CA ALA A 66 -3.89 16.77 12.82
C ALA A 66 -2.87 15.62 12.92
N ILE A 67 -1.61 15.95 13.22
CA ILE A 67 -0.55 14.97 13.47
C ILE A 67 -0.85 14.18 14.74
N PHE A 68 -1.26 14.84 15.82
CA PHE A 68 -1.60 14.16 17.07
C PHE A 68 -2.74 13.16 16.88
N ASN A 69 -3.84 13.56 16.24
CA ASN A 69 -4.97 12.67 15.96
C ASN A 69 -4.57 11.46 15.10
N SER A 70 -3.77 11.71 14.05
CA SER A 70 -3.27 10.64 13.17
C SER A 70 -2.32 9.68 13.90
N ALA A 71 -1.45 10.19 14.77
CA ALA A 71 -0.49 9.40 15.53
C ALA A 71 -1.14 8.53 16.61
N VAL A 72 -2.17 9.05 17.30
CA VAL A 72 -2.93 8.27 18.27
C VAL A 72 -3.66 7.12 17.57
N GLY A 73 -4.31 7.39 16.43
CA GLY A 73 -4.99 6.36 15.65
C GLY A 73 -4.06 5.26 15.14
N SER A 74 -2.89 5.61 14.59
CA SER A 74 -1.93 4.63 14.11
C SER A 74 -1.29 3.81 15.23
N LEU A 75 -1.05 4.43 16.40
CA LEU A 75 -0.50 3.74 17.57
C LEU A 75 -1.48 2.72 18.13
N LEU A 76 -2.75 3.10 18.28
CA LEU A 76 -3.81 2.16 18.66
C LEU A 76 -3.91 1.01 17.65
N GLY A 77 -3.97 1.32 16.35
CA GLY A 77 -4.02 0.29 15.30
C GLY A 77 -2.85 -0.69 15.33
N THR A 78 -1.63 -0.22 15.59
CA THR A 78 -0.41 -1.04 15.64
C THR A 78 -0.43 -2.05 16.79
N ILE A 79 -1.08 -1.72 17.91
CA ILE A 79 -1.22 -2.63 19.06
C ILE A 79 -2.49 -3.49 18.93
N ILE A 80 -3.61 -2.88 18.54
CA ILE A 80 -4.90 -3.56 18.45
C ILE A 80 -4.88 -4.64 17.36
N THR A 81 -4.27 -4.39 16.21
CA THR A 81 -4.22 -5.36 15.09
C THR A 81 -3.58 -6.68 15.49
N PRO A 82 -2.35 -6.73 16.05
CA PRO A 82 -1.76 -7.99 16.51
C PRO A 82 -2.50 -8.61 17.70
N VAL A 83 -3.06 -7.81 18.61
CA VAL A 83 -3.85 -8.33 19.76
C VAL A 83 -5.14 -8.99 19.30
N LEU A 84 -5.88 -8.38 18.37
CA LEU A 84 -7.07 -8.97 17.75
C LEU A 84 -6.71 -10.26 17.01
N LEU A 85 -5.63 -10.25 16.22
CA LEU A 85 -5.13 -11.45 15.55
C LEU A 85 -4.80 -12.56 16.54
N TYR A 86 -4.12 -12.23 17.64
CA TYR A 86 -3.79 -13.17 18.70
C TYR A 86 -5.06 -13.80 19.31
N MET A 87 -6.08 -12.98 19.62
CA MET A 87 -7.36 -13.45 20.16
C MET A 87 -8.19 -14.28 19.18
N MET A 88 -8.17 -13.95 17.88
CA MET A 88 -8.94 -14.68 16.85
C MET A 88 -8.30 -16.00 16.46
N VAL A 89 -6.97 -16.06 16.40
CA VAL A 89 -6.23 -17.28 16.04
C VAL A 89 -6.13 -18.25 17.23
N GLY A 90 -6.31 -17.76 18.47
CA GLY A 90 -6.60 -18.60 19.64
C GLY A 90 -5.42 -19.43 20.15
N TYR A 91 -4.21 -18.86 20.13
CA TYR A 91 -3.07 -19.41 20.86
C TYR A 91 -3.09 -19.00 22.34
#